data_AF-A0A3N6N1V7-F1
#
_entry.id   AF-A0A3N6N1V7-F1
#
_cell.length_a   1.000
_cell.length_b   1.000
_cell.length_c   1.000
_cell.angle_alpha   90.00
_cell.angle_beta   90.00
_cell.angle_gamma   90.00
#
_symmetry.space_group_name_H-M   'P 1'
#
loop_
_entity.id
_entity.type
_entity.pdbx_description
1 polymer ?
#
loop_
_entity_poly.entity_id
_entity_poly.type
_entity_poly.pdbx_seq_one_letter_code
_entity_poly.pdbx_strand_id
1 'polypeptide(L)'
;MNSHPTPPLDPELAKRIKLVRRDVSDLLFHFTRGLEPRWVEIQGRKINMGETASHVLEKILRSGELHGTSHWTYGKDTVCFTEAPIHEFNSVFALASIASEETQRPRYEPYGVAVSKNWLYQQGGRPVIYDLPESLDQYPDALRHRFCPYDPVNSVDFTWEREWRVPSSALKLDPNQTLVVVPTSAEAFEFVYQHASEEADIDASGSAFGIYHQPKWLAVSLDMFGVRYSPDDA
;
A
#
# COMPACT_ATOMS: atom_id res chain seq x y z
N MET A 1 -15.57 -13.48 28.72
CA MET A 1 -15.33 -13.78 27.29
C MET A 1 -15.04 -15.26 27.19
N ASN A 2 -15.90 -16.04 26.53
CA ASN A 2 -15.55 -17.43 26.22
C ASN A 2 -14.49 -17.37 25.12
N SER A 3 -13.25 -17.68 25.45
CA SER A 3 -12.18 -17.77 24.46
C SER A 3 -12.55 -18.88 23.49
N HIS A 4 -12.69 -18.56 22.20
CA HIS A 4 -12.77 -19.58 21.17
C HIS A 4 -11.55 -20.50 21.33
N PRO A 5 -11.71 -21.82 21.37
CA PRO A 5 -10.57 -22.73 21.50
C PRO A 5 -9.68 -22.59 20.27
N THR A 6 -8.48 -22.04 20.46
CA THR A 6 -7.47 -21.95 19.40
C THR A 6 -6.56 -23.16 19.51
N PRO A 7 -6.44 -24.00 18.47
CA PRO A 7 -5.50 -25.12 18.49
C PRO A 7 -4.08 -24.62 18.79
N PRO A 8 -3.33 -25.29 19.68
CA PRO A 8 -1.95 -24.92 19.94
C PRO A 8 -1.11 -25.18 18.68
N LEU A 9 -0.25 -24.22 18.33
CA LEU A 9 0.73 -24.35 17.26
C LEU A 9 2.10 -23.97 17.83
N ASP A 10 3.07 -24.86 17.69
CA ASP A 10 4.44 -24.59 18.10
C ASP A 10 5.01 -23.35 17.37
N PRO A 11 5.59 -22.36 18.06
CA PRO A 11 6.05 -21.12 17.43
C PRO A 11 7.13 -21.31 16.37
N GLU A 12 8.03 -22.27 16.55
CA GLU A 12 9.09 -22.56 15.59
C GLU A 12 8.51 -23.25 14.34
N LEU A 13 7.58 -24.19 14.53
CA LEU A 13 6.82 -24.77 13.42
C LEU A 13 6.03 -23.71 12.65
N ALA A 14 5.34 -22.79 13.33
CA ALA A 14 4.60 -21.70 12.71
C ALA A 14 5.52 -20.80 11.86
N LYS A 15 6.71 -20.48 12.38
CA LYS A 15 7.74 -19.71 11.65
C LYS A 15 8.21 -20.45 10.41
N ARG A 16 8.48 -21.76 10.51
CA ARG A 16 8.91 -22.59 9.37
C ARG A 16 7.84 -22.71 8.29
N ILE A 17 6.57 -22.85 8.68
CA ILE A 17 5.44 -22.86 7.74
C ILE A 17 5.41 -21.56 6.94
N LYS A 18 5.56 -20.40 7.60
CA LYS A 18 5.62 -19.10 6.90
C LYS A 18 6.80 -19.00 5.94
N LEU A 19 7.97 -19.55 6.29
CA LEU A 19 9.15 -19.52 5.42
C LEU A 19 9.00 -20.33 4.14
N VAL A 20 8.19 -21.40 4.15
CA VAL A 20 7.97 -22.25 2.96
C VAL A 20 6.73 -21.84 2.15
N ARG A 21 5.79 -21.10 2.75
CA ARG A 21 4.59 -20.58 2.10
C ARG A 21 4.94 -19.34 1.29
N ARG A 22 5.13 -19.53 -0.02
CA ARG A 22 5.52 -18.46 -0.95
C ARG A 22 4.41 -17.47 -1.23
N ASP A 23 3.15 -17.76 -0.92
CA ASP A 23 1.98 -16.90 -1.18
C ASP A 23 1.61 -15.99 0.00
N VAL A 24 2.39 -16.02 1.09
CA VAL A 24 2.11 -15.28 2.33
C VAL A 24 3.25 -14.31 2.61
N SER A 25 2.92 -13.12 3.08
CA SER A 25 3.90 -12.07 3.40
C SER A 25 3.62 -11.49 4.78
N ASP A 26 4.66 -11.03 5.49
CA ASP A 26 4.49 -10.25 6.71
C ASP A 26 4.40 -8.73 6.40
N LEU A 27 4.45 -8.34 5.12
CA LEU A 27 4.26 -6.99 4.63
C LEU A 27 2.90 -6.83 3.92
N LEU A 28 2.32 -5.63 4.06
CA LEU A 28 1.09 -5.19 3.42
C LEU A 28 1.37 -3.93 2.62
N PHE A 29 0.86 -3.84 1.39
CA PHE A 29 1.21 -2.79 0.44
C PHE A 29 0.01 -1.90 0.15
N HIS A 30 0.24 -0.58 0.15
CA HIS A 30 -0.69 0.41 -0.39
C HIS A 30 -0.03 1.03 -1.62
N PHE A 31 -0.42 0.54 -2.80
CA PHE A 31 0.02 1.12 -4.06
C PHE A 31 -0.82 2.34 -4.42
N THR A 32 -0.12 3.33 -4.92
CA THR A 32 -0.71 4.55 -5.48
C THR A 32 -1.10 4.32 -6.93
N ARG A 33 -1.96 5.19 -7.44
CA ARG A 33 -2.43 5.18 -8.81
C ARG A 33 -2.46 6.62 -9.32
N GLY A 34 -2.07 6.82 -10.56
CA GLY A 34 -2.25 8.08 -11.24
C GLY A 34 -3.73 8.47 -11.36
N LEU A 35 -3.98 9.77 -11.38
CA LEU A 35 -5.27 10.35 -11.72
C LEU A 35 -5.26 10.73 -13.19
N GLU A 36 -6.26 10.25 -13.92
CA GLU A 36 -6.44 10.61 -15.32
C GLU A 36 -6.46 12.14 -15.52
N PRO A 37 -5.86 12.64 -16.60
CA PRO A 37 -5.88 14.06 -16.93
C PRO A 37 -7.29 14.64 -16.98
N ARG A 38 -7.67 15.35 -15.93
CA ARG A 38 -8.94 16.09 -15.89
C ARG A 38 -8.67 17.57 -16.14
N TRP A 39 -9.10 18.05 -17.30
CA TRP A 39 -9.00 19.46 -17.63
C TRP A 39 -10.13 20.24 -16.96
N VAL A 40 -9.76 21.18 -16.09
CA VAL A 40 -10.70 22.09 -15.43
C VAL A 40 -10.38 23.52 -15.84
N GLU A 41 -11.40 24.30 -16.15
CA GLU A 41 -11.25 25.71 -16.48
C GLU A 41 -11.41 26.56 -15.22
N ILE A 42 -10.33 27.21 -14.80
CA ILE A 42 -10.31 28.12 -13.65
C ILE A 42 -9.86 29.49 -14.16
N GLN A 43 -10.72 30.49 -14.01
CA GLN A 43 -10.45 31.88 -14.44
C GLN A 43 -9.98 31.99 -15.91
N GLY A 44 -10.58 31.19 -16.81
CA GLY A 44 -10.25 31.19 -18.24
C GLY A 44 -8.96 30.44 -18.61
N ARG A 45 -8.33 29.72 -17.66
CA ARG A 45 -7.16 28.86 -17.91
C ARG A 45 -7.57 27.40 -17.78
N LYS A 46 -7.22 26.59 -18.79
CA LYS A 46 -7.33 25.13 -18.71
C LYS A 46 -6.17 24.59 -17.87
N ILE A 47 -6.49 24.00 -16.73
CA ILE A 47 -5.53 23.36 -15.84
C ILE A 47 -5.74 21.84 -15.95
N ASN A 48 -4.64 21.10 -16.16
CA ASN A 48 -4.66 19.65 -16.07
C ASN A 48 -4.55 19.26 -14.59
N MET A 49 -5.56 18.52 -14.10
CA MET A 49 -5.61 18.01 -12.73
C MET A 49 -5.19 16.53 -12.64
N GLY A 50 -4.64 15.96 -13.70
CA GLY A 50 -4.05 14.63 -13.68
C GLY A 50 -2.77 14.58 -12.83
N GLU A 51 -2.50 13.43 -12.22
CA GLU A 51 -1.35 13.21 -11.35
C GLU A 51 -0.76 11.84 -11.63
N THR A 52 0.56 11.69 -11.57
CA THR A 52 1.21 10.39 -11.66
C THR A 52 1.18 9.67 -10.32
N ALA A 53 1.27 8.33 -10.30
CA ALA A 53 1.37 7.59 -9.04
C ALA A 53 2.57 8.05 -8.19
N SER A 54 3.71 8.36 -8.82
CA SER A 54 4.87 8.95 -8.13
C SER A 54 4.55 10.27 -7.41
N HIS A 55 3.72 11.13 -8.02
CA HIS A 55 3.29 12.38 -7.40
C HIS A 55 2.32 12.17 -6.24
N VAL A 56 1.44 11.17 -6.34
CA VAL A 56 0.55 10.76 -5.23
C VAL A 56 1.38 10.23 -4.06
N LEU A 57 2.38 9.39 -4.32
CA LEU A 57 3.32 8.91 -3.31
C LEU A 57 4.05 10.09 -2.63
N GLU A 58 4.53 11.05 -3.42
CA GLU A 58 5.21 12.24 -2.89
C GLU A 58 4.33 13.02 -1.91
N LYS A 59 3.03 13.18 -2.20
CA LYS A 59 2.08 13.82 -1.27
C LYS A 59 1.92 13.02 0.02
N ILE A 60 1.82 11.70 -0.07
CA ILE A 60 1.72 10.79 1.08
C ILE A 60 2.96 10.93 1.98
N LEU A 61 4.16 10.96 1.40
CA LEU A 61 5.40 11.05 2.17
C LEU A 61 5.59 12.43 2.82
N ARG A 62 5.11 13.50 2.16
CA ARG A 62 5.09 14.86 2.71
C ARG A 62 4.12 14.99 3.88
N SER A 63 2.88 14.51 3.73
CA SER A 63 1.88 14.56 4.81
C SER A 63 2.21 13.56 5.92
N GLY A 64 2.80 12.41 5.58
CA GLY A 64 2.97 11.27 6.46
C GLY A 64 1.67 10.51 6.73
N GLU A 65 0.65 10.66 5.87
CA GLU A 65 -0.67 10.09 6.10
C GLU A 65 -1.26 9.49 4.80
N LEU A 66 -1.94 8.36 4.93
CA LEU A 66 -2.79 7.78 3.89
C LEU A 66 -4.24 8.18 4.12
N HIS A 67 -4.90 8.73 3.11
CA HIS A 67 -6.31 9.12 3.24
C HIS A 67 -7.23 7.98 2.83
N GLY A 68 -8.20 7.68 3.68
CA GLY A 68 -9.21 6.65 3.41
C GLY A 68 -10.24 7.11 2.39
N THR A 69 -10.84 6.14 1.70
CA THR A 69 -11.99 6.40 0.83
C THR A 69 -13.17 5.54 1.25
N SER A 70 -14.38 6.02 0.96
CA SER A 70 -15.65 5.32 1.25
C SER A 70 -16.15 4.46 0.09
N HIS A 71 -15.40 4.41 -1.01
CA HIS A 71 -15.74 3.66 -2.21
C HIS A 71 -15.45 2.15 -1.99
N TRP A 72 -16.45 1.29 -2.24
CA TRP A 72 -16.40 -0.16 -1.91
C TRP A 72 -16.20 -0.51 -0.42
N THR A 73 -16.42 0.46 0.46
CA THR A 73 -16.31 0.30 1.93
C THR A 73 -17.60 0.75 2.62
N TYR A 74 -18.69 0.78 1.86
CA TYR A 74 -20.07 0.94 2.31
C TYR A 74 -20.29 2.17 3.19
N GLY A 75 -19.72 3.31 2.77
CA GLY A 75 -19.88 4.61 3.43
C GLY A 75 -18.90 4.89 4.56
N LYS A 76 -17.93 4.00 4.81
CA LYS A 76 -16.91 4.19 5.84
C LYS A 76 -15.54 4.46 5.23
N ASP A 77 -14.99 5.63 5.50
CA ASP A 77 -13.64 5.94 5.04
C ASP A 77 -12.64 4.91 5.57
N THR A 78 -11.91 4.32 4.63
CA THR A 78 -11.07 3.15 4.87
C THR A 78 -9.82 3.24 4.01
N VAL A 79 -8.68 2.91 4.61
CA VAL A 79 -7.41 2.72 3.90
C VAL A 79 -7.23 1.23 3.62
N CYS A 80 -7.04 0.89 2.35
CA CYS A 80 -6.90 -0.49 1.89
C CYS A 80 -5.43 -0.84 1.62
N PHE A 81 -5.07 -2.08 1.89
CA PHE A 81 -3.76 -2.67 1.63
C PHE A 81 -3.93 -4.05 1.00
N THR A 82 -2.95 -4.51 0.25
CA THR A 82 -2.88 -5.86 -0.29
C THR A 82 -1.76 -6.66 0.37
N GLU A 83 -2.01 -7.94 0.67
CA GLU A 83 -0.98 -8.87 1.12
C GLU A 83 -0.45 -9.68 -0.06
N ALA A 84 0.80 -9.42 -0.47
CA ALA A 84 1.51 -10.35 -1.33
C ALA A 84 3.02 -10.30 -1.05
N PRO A 85 3.78 -11.35 -1.39
CA PRO A 85 5.23 -11.24 -1.52
C PRO A 85 5.60 -10.20 -2.58
N ILE A 86 6.61 -9.38 -2.32
CA ILE A 86 6.96 -8.24 -3.18
C ILE A 86 7.24 -8.61 -4.65
N HIS A 87 7.79 -9.81 -4.90
CA HIS A 87 8.12 -10.27 -6.24
C HIS A 87 6.90 -10.66 -7.08
N GLU A 88 5.76 -10.98 -6.45
CA GLU A 88 4.51 -11.33 -7.15
C GLU A 88 3.90 -10.10 -7.84
N PHE A 89 4.16 -8.88 -7.34
CA PHE A 89 3.64 -7.67 -7.95
C PHE A 89 4.26 -7.36 -9.31
N ASN A 90 5.43 -7.92 -9.66
CA ASN A 90 6.02 -7.75 -10.99
C ASN A 90 5.03 -8.16 -12.08
N SER A 91 4.44 -9.35 -11.92
CA SER A 91 3.46 -9.87 -12.86
C SER A 91 2.21 -9.00 -12.85
N VAL A 92 1.73 -8.55 -11.68
CA VAL A 92 0.53 -7.71 -11.57
C VAL A 92 0.72 -6.35 -12.28
N PHE A 93 1.87 -5.70 -12.10
CA PHE A 93 2.18 -4.44 -12.79
C PHE A 93 2.29 -4.65 -14.30
N ALA A 94 2.92 -5.75 -14.74
CA ALA A 94 3.01 -6.07 -16.16
C ALA A 94 1.63 -6.28 -16.82
N LEU A 95 0.62 -6.73 -16.05
CA LEU A 95 -0.75 -6.89 -16.57
C LEU A 95 -1.39 -5.55 -16.98
N ALA A 96 -0.90 -4.41 -16.49
CA ALA A 96 -1.40 -3.11 -16.92
C ALA A 96 -1.17 -2.85 -18.42
N SER A 97 -0.12 -3.43 -19.00
CA SER A 97 0.21 -3.28 -20.43
C SER A 97 -0.63 -4.15 -21.36
N ILE A 98 -1.31 -5.18 -20.84
CA ILE A 98 -2.17 -6.08 -21.65
C ILE A 98 -3.66 -5.76 -21.54
N ALA A 99 -4.05 -4.86 -20.63
CA ALA A 99 -5.44 -4.44 -20.49
C ALA A 99 -5.85 -3.59 -21.70
N SER A 100 -6.85 -4.04 -22.44
CA SER A 100 -7.37 -3.33 -23.62
C SER A 100 -8.14 -2.05 -23.29
N GLU A 101 -8.66 -1.95 -22.06
CA GLU A 101 -9.41 -0.79 -21.58
C GLU A 101 -8.91 -0.33 -20.20
N GLU A 102 -9.00 0.97 -19.92
CA GLU A 102 -8.66 1.60 -18.64
C GLU A 102 -9.40 0.99 -17.44
N THR A 103 -10.63 0.54 -17.68
CA THR A 103 -11.51 -0.12 -16.70
C THR A 103 -11.01 -1.52 -16.31
N GLN A 104 -10.19 -2.12 -17.16
CA GLN A 104 -9.62 -3.46 -16.99
C GLN A 104 -8.18 -3.42 -16.45
N ARG A 105 -7.54 -2.25 -16.43
CA ARG A 105 -6.18 -2.08 -15.88
C ARG A 105 -6.20 -2.41 -14.38
N PRO A 106 -5.29 -3.29 -13.89
CA PRO A 106 -5.06 -3.46 -12.47
C PRO A 106 -4.80 -2.11 -11.83
N ARG A 107 -5.41 -1.85 -10.67
CA ARG A 107 -5.38 -0.53 -10.02
C ARG A 107 -4.02 -0.19 -9.39
N TYR A 108 -3.03 -1.06 -9.50
CA TYR A 108 -1.73 -0.91 -8.85
C TYR A 108 -0.70 -0.41 -9.85
N GLU A 109 -0.07 0.72 -9.54
CA GLU A 109 1.15 1.19 -10.19
C GLU A 109 2.35 0.96 -9.25
N PRO A 110 3.58 0.87 -9.78
CA PRO A 110 4.77 0.47 -9.01
C PRO A 110 5.32 1.55 -8.06
N TYR A 111 4.42 2.31 -7.44
CA TYR A 111 4.70 3.34 -6.45
C TYR A 111 3.79 3.14 -5.24
N GLY A 112 4.32 3.16 -4.03
CA GLY A 112 3.50 3.01 -2.83
C GLY A 112 4.29 2.91 -1.55
N VAL A 113 3.62 2.41 -0.51
CA VAL A 113 4.22 2.12 0.77
C VAL A 113 3.92 0.69 1.21
N ALA A 114 4.86 0.06 1.88
CA ALA A 114 4.70 -1.23 2.54
C ALA A 114 4.81 -1.05 4.05
N VAL A 115 3.94 -1.71 4.81
CA VAL A 115 3.96 -1.69 6.27
C VAL A 115 3.94 -3.10 6.83
N SER A 116 4.44 -3.27 8.06
CA SER A 116 4.37 -4.58 8.71
C SER A 116 2.92 -4.94 9.06
N LYS A 117 2.54 -6.20 8.84
CA LYS A 117 1.22 -6.72 9.18
C LYS A 117 0.88 -6.54 10.67
N ASN A 118 1.89 -6.68 11.54
CA ASN A 118 1.74 -6.47 12.97
C ASN A 118 1.39 -5.01 13.29
N TRP A 119 2.10 -4.06 12.69
CA TRP A 119 1.81 -2.64 12.88
C TRP A 119 0.40 -2.29 12.36
N LEU A 120 0.04 -2.71 11.15
CA LEU A 120 -1.28 -2.42 10.59
C LEU A 120 -2.40 -3.02 11.45
N TYR A 121 -2.21 -4.24 11.98
CA TYR A 121 -3.15 -4.86 12.90
C TYR A 121 -3.35 -4.05 14.18
N GLN A 122 -2.28 -3.47 14.73
CA GLN A 122 -2.33 -2.57 15.89
C GLN A 122 -3.07 -1.26 15.58
N GLN A 123 -3.02 -0.78 14.32
CA GLN A 123 -3.81 0.36 13.86
C GLN A 123 -5.30 0.02 13.59
N GLY A 124 -5.73 -1.21 13.89
CA GLY A 124 -7.11 -1.67 13.66
C GLY A 124 -7.34 -2.33 12.31
N GLY A 125 -6.28 -2.53 11.51
CA GLY A 125 -6.35 -3.20 10.21
C GLY A 125 -6.74 -4.67 10.34
N ARG A 126 -7.66 -5.12 9.48
CA ARG A 126 -8.10 -6.52 9.43
C ARG A 126 -8.26 -6.99 7.98
N PRO A 127 -8.12 -8.29 7.70
CA PRO A 127 -8.51 -8.84 6.41
C PRO A 127 -9.98 -8.55 6.11
N VAL A 128 -10.28 -8.39 4.82
CA VAL A 128 -11.66 -8.38 4.33
C VAL A 128 -12.37 -9.71 4.61
N ILE A 129 -13.70 -9.68 4.54
CA ILE A 129 -14.57 -10.84 4.67
C ILE A 129 -15.22 -11.05 3.31
N TYR A 130 -14.85 -12.16 2.67
CA TYR A 130 -15.42 -12.59 1.40
C TYR A 130 -16.71 -13.35 1.65
N ASP A 131 -17.80 -12.91 1.03
CA ASP A 131 -19.12 -13.51 1.16
C ASP A 131 -19.96 -13.18 -0.08
N LEU A 132 -21.09 -13.87 -0.25
CA LEU A 132 -22.01 -13.64 -1.34
C LEU A 132 -22.46 -12.16 -1.38
N PRO A 133 -22.60 -11.53 -2.57
CA PRO A 133 -23.03 -10.14 -2.69
C PRO A 133 -24.30 -9.79 -1.89
N GLU A 134 -25.28 -10.70 -1.87
CA GLU A 134 -26.55 -10.58 -1.15
C GLU A 134 -26.43 -10.68 0.39
N SER A 135 -25.28 -11.13 0.91
CA SER A 135 -25.07 -11.28 2.35
C SER A 135 -24.79 -9.96 3.07
N LEU A 136 -24.51 -8.86 2.35
CA LEU A 136 -24.11 -7.56 2.93
C LEU A 136 -25.04 -7.08 4.06
N ASP A 137 -26.35 -7.24 3.89
CA ASP A 137 -27.35 -6.77 4.87
C ASP A 137 -27.31 -7.55 6.20
N GLN A 138 -26.71 -8.75 6.20
CA GLN A 138 -26.52 -9.57 7.38
C GLN A 138 -25.32 -9.10 8.24
N TYR A 139 -24.44 -8.25 7.67
CA TYR A 139 -23.29 -7.74 8.39
C TYR A 139 -23.66 -6.54 9.27
N PRO A 140 -23.26 -6.55 10.55
CA PRO A 140 -23.33 -5.37 11.40
C PRO A 140 -22.58 -4.19 10.76
N ASP A 141 -23.10 -2.99 10.92
CA ASP A 141 -22.53 -1.76 10.34
C ASP A 141 -21.02 -1.60 10.61
N ALA A 142 -20.60 -1.93 11.84
CA ALA A 142 -19.20 -1.90 12.25
C ALA A 142 -18.27 -2.79 11.41
N LEU A 143 -18.79 -3.84 10.76
CA LEU A 143 -18.05 -4.80 9.94
C LEU A 143 -18.25 -4.61 8.43
N ARG A 144 -19.24 -3.81 7.99
CA ARG A 144 -19.54 -3.63 6.57
C ARG A 144 -18.35 -3.14 5.77
N HIS A 145 -17.53 -2.25 6.34
CA HIS A 145 -16.29 -1.80 5.71
C HIS A 145 -15.29 -2.92 5.38
N ARG A 146 -15.44 -4.13 5.92
CA ARG A 146 -14.62 -5.30 5.61
C ARG A 146 -15.26 -6.22 4.59
N PHE A 147 -16.54 -6.07 4.28
CA PHE A 147 -17.23 -6.92 3.32
C PHE A 147 -16.60 -6.73 1.93
N CYS A 148 -16.37 -7.84 1.24
CA CYS A 148 -15.93 -7.87 -0.15
C CYS A 148 -16.76 -8.93 -0.88
N PRO A 149 -17.49 -8.58 -1.96
CA PRO A 149 -18.32 -9.55 -2.65
C PRO A 149 -17.48 -10.67 -3.26
N TYR A 150 -17.95 -11.90 -3.09
CA TYR A 150 -17.31 -13.10 -3.60
C TYR A 150 -18.38 -14.09 -4.10
N ASP A 151 -18.34 -14.33 -5.40
CA ASP A 151 -19.18 -15.30 -6.09
C ASP A 151 -18.41 -15.86 -7.30
N PRO A 152 -17.58 -16.90 -7.10
CA PRO A 152 -16.75 -17.46 -8.16
C PRO A 152 -17.57 -18.16 -9.25
N VAL A 153 -18.84 -18.51 -8.98
CA VAL A 153 -19.74 -19.10 -10.00
C VAL A 153 -20.17 -18.04 -11.00
N ASN A 154 -20.31 -16.79 -10.56
CA ASN A 154 -20.65 -15.63 -11.40
C ASN A 154 -19.45 -14.71 -11.68
N SER A 155 -18.23 -15.23 -11.61
CA SER A 155 -16.97 -14.52 -11.93
C SER A 155 -16.70 -13.26 -11.08
N VAL A 156 -17.20 -13.22 -9.85
CA VAL A 156 -16.89 -12.18 -8.86
C VAL A 156 -15.84 -12.72 -7.90
N ASP A 157 -14.57 -12.41 -8.16
CA ASP A 157 -13.45 -12.90 -7.34
C ASP A 157 -12.35 -11.84 -7.20
N PHE A 158 -12.27 -11.24 -6.00
CA PHE A 158 -11.21 -10.32 -5.58
C PHE A 158 -10.27 -10.95 -4.53
N THR A 159 -10.26 -12.28 -4.42
CA THR A 159 -9.41 -12.98 -3.43
C THR A 159 -7.92 -12.86 -3.76
N TRP A 160 -7.59 -12.61 -5.02
CA TRP A 160 -6.22 -12.35 -5.47
C TRP A 160 -5.63 -11.07 -4.84
N GLU A 161 -6.46 -10.10 -4.44
CA GLU A 161 -5.99 -8.88 -3.77
C GLU A 161 -5.55 -9.15 -2.32
N ARG A 162 -6.05 -10.22 -1.69
CA ARG A 162 -5.81 -10.55 -0.27
C ARG A 162 -5.92 -9.30 0.61
N GLU A 163 -7.03 -8.59 0.46
CA GLU A 163 -7.18 -7.22 0.92
C GLU A 163 -7.25 -7.11 2.46
N TRP A 164 -6.60 -6.09 2.99
CA TRP A 164 -6.67 -5.65 4.38
C TRP A 164 -7.21 -4.22 4.42
N ARG A 165 -8.08 -3.93 5.39
CA ARG A 165 -8.75 -2.63 5.53
C ARG A 165 -8.55 -2.06 6.93
N VAL A 166 -8.21 -0.78 7.00
CA VAL A 166 -8.17 0.03 8.23
C VAL A 166 -9.29 1.08 8.16
N PRO A 167 -10.31 1.04 9.03
CA PRO A 167 -11.38 2.04 9.03
C PRO A 167 -10.88 3.37 9.60
N SER A 168 -10.31 4.22 8.75
CA SER A 168 -9.83 5.55 9.08
C SER A 168 -9.96 6.49 7.89
N SER A 169 -10.34 7.75 8.16
CA SER A 169 -10.29 8.83 7.16
C SER A 169 -8.86 9.27 6.87
N ALA A 170 -7.96 9.17 7.85
CA ALA A 170 -6.53 9.43 7.69
C ALA A 170 -5.72 8.48 8.58
N LEU A 171 -4.86 7.66 7.98
CA LEU A 171 -3.95 6.76 8.67
C LEU A 171 -2.55 7.37 8.69
N LYS A 172 -2.09 7.78 9.88
CA LYS A 172 -0.72 8.27 10.08
C LYS A 172 0.28 7.13 9.92
N LEU A 173 1.28 7.35 9.08
CA LEU A 173 2.37 6.41 8.84
C LEU A 173 3.48 6.64 9.88
N ASP A 174 3.94 5.55 10.50
CA ASP A 174 5.16 5.56 11.30
C ASP A 174 6.35 5.27 10.36
N PRO A 175 7.32 6.20 10.21
CA PRO A 175 8.46 5.96 9.34
C PRO A 175 9.32 4.74 9.72
N ASN A 176 9.30 4.31 10.98
CA ASN A 176 10.01 3.10 11.42
C ASN A 176 9.29 1.80 11.06
N GLN A 177 8.04 1.89 10.62
CA GLN A 177 7.18 0.74 10.27
C GLN A 177 6.76 0.78 8.80
N THR A 178 7.30 1.73 8.03
CA THR A 178 6.91 2.02 6.66
C THR A 178 8.12 1.98 5.74
N LEU A 179 8.02 1.22 4.66
CA LEU A 179 8.98 1.20 3.57
C LEU A 179 8.33 1.85 2.34
N VAL A 180 9.04 2.77 1.71
CA VAL A 180 8.65 3.34 0.41
C VAL A 180 8.97 2.31 -0.67
N VAL A 181 8.05 2.09 -1.59
CA VAL A 181 8.21 1.15 -2.71
C VAL A 181 8.17 1.95 -3.99
N VAL A 182 9.24 1.84 -4.78
CA VAL A 182 9.41 2.56 -6.05
C VAL A 182 10.00 1.63 -7.12
N PRO A 183 9.91 1.98 -8.40
CA PRO A 183 10.36 1.09 -9.46
C PRO A 183 11.88 0.90 -9.49
N THR A 184 12.64 2.01 -9.42
CA THR A 184 14.09 1.99 -9.65
C THR A 184 14.92 2.38 -8.43
N SER A 185 16.17 1.89 -8.38
CA SER A 185 17.11 2.27 -7.31
C SER A 185 17.45 3.76 -7.31
N ALA A 186 17.41 4.41 -8.48
CA ALA A 186 17.61 5.85 -8.62
C ALA A 186 16.49 6.63 -7.92
N GLU A 187 15.23 6.27 -8.20
CA GLU A 187 14.09 6.88 -7.51
C GLU A 187 14.11 6.59 -6.01
N ALA A 188 14.51 5.39 -5.59
CA ALA A 188 14.64 5.08 -4.17
C ALA A 188 15.62 6.03 -3.47
N PHE A 189 16.76 6.32 -4.11
CA PHE A 189 17.72 7.30 -3.60
C PHE A 189 17.11 8.71 -3.55
N GLU A 190 16.43 9.14 -4.61
CA GLU A 190 15.81 10.47 -4.69
C GLU A 190 14.77 10.69 -3.59
N PHE A 191 13.83 9.75 -3.40
CA PHE A 191 12.80 9.84 -2.36
C PHE A 191 13.40 9.84 -0.96
N VAL A 192 14.41 8.99 -0.70
CA VAL A 192 15.07 8.95 0.62
C VAL A 192 15.76 10.28 0.90
N TYR A 193 16.49 10.81 -0.07
CA TYR A 193 17.27 12.04 0.09
C TYR A 193 16.36 13.27 0.22
N GLN A 194 15.32 13.38 -0.61
CA GLN A 194 14.39 14.52 -0.63
C GLN A 194 13.62 14.68 0.69
N HIS A 195 13.38 13.59 1.41
CA HIS A 195 12.66 13.57 2.68
C HIS A 195 13.58 13.45 3.90
N ALA A 196 14.90 13.50 3.72
CA ALA A 196 15.85 13.48 4.81
C ALA A 196 15.92 14.84 5.53
N SER A 197 16.15 14.82 6.84
CA SER A 197 16.54 15.99 7.60
C SER A 197 18.06 16.12 7.64
N GLU A 198 18.56 17.34 7.59
CA GLU A 198 19.97 17.63 7.84
C GLU A 198 20.22 17.61 9.35
N GLU A 199 21.15 16.76 9.79
CA GLU A 199 21.61 16.68 11.17
C GLU A 199 23.10 17.06 11.25
N ALA A 200 23.46 17.82 12.28
CA ALA A 200 24.85 18.18 12.52
C ALA A 200 25.59 16.99 13.14
N ASP A 201 26.77 16.67 12.61
CA ASP A 201 27.71 15.74 13.23
C ASP A 201 28.47 16.47 14.32
N ILE A 202 28.24 16.07 15.58
CA ILE A 202 28.76 16.71 16.77
C ILE A 202 29.87 15.84 17.35
N ASP A 203 31.07 16.41 17.49
CA ASP A 203 32.20 15.72 18.09
C ASP A 203 32.04 15.56 19.62
N ALA A 204 32.98 14.84 20.24
CA ALA A 204 32.97 14.61 21.69
C ALA A 204 33.09 15.90 22.54
N SER A 205 33.46 17.03 21.92
CA SER A 205 33.53 18.35 22.57
C SER A 205 32.22 19.15 22.49
N GLY A 206 31.24 18.66 21.71
CA GLY A 206 30.00 19.39 21.44
C GLY A 206 30.09 20.34 20.24
N SER A 207 31.17 20.27 19.44
CA SER A 207 31.36 21.12 18.27
C SER A 207 30.87 20.41 17.01
N ALA A 208 30.08 21.11 16.18
CA ALA A 208 29.66 20.59 14.89
C ALA A 208 30.84 20.57 13.89
N PHE A 209 31.13 19.41 13.30
CA PHE A 209 32.20 19.26 12.30
C PHE A 209 31.70 18.78 10.93
N GLY A 210 30.43 18.41 10.82
CA GLY A 210 29.83 17.99 9.56
C GLY A 210 28.31 18.09 9.57
N ILE A 211 27.70 17.80 8.42
CA ILE A 211 26.26 17.63 8.26
C ILE A 211 26.06 16.29 7.55
N TYR A 212 25.15 15.47 8.06
CA TYR A 212 24.69 14.27 7.39
C TYR A 212 23.17 14.32 7.19
N HIS A 213 22.69 13.54 6.23
CA HIS A 213 21.26 13.41 5.96
C HIS A 213 20.72 12.23 6.77
N GLN A 214 19.82 12.50 7.70
CA GLN A 214 19.06 11.48 8.41
C GLN A 214 17.77 11.19 7.63
N PRO A 215 17.62 10.01 7.02
CA PRO A 215 16.44 9.70 6.23
C PRO A 215 15.23 9.53 7.13
N LYS A 216 14.14 10.25 6.81
CA LYS A 216 12.83 10.02 7.44
C LYS A 216 12.25 8.69 6.99
N TRP A 217 12.25 8.44 5.69
CA TRP A 217 11.71 7.22 5.08
C TRP A 217 12.83 6.36 4.51
N LEU A 218 12.70 5.05 4.67
CA LEU A 218 13.51 4.08 3.92
C LEU A 218 12.76 3.65 2.66
N ALA A 219 13.48 3.42 1.58
CA ALA A 219 12.91 2.97 0.30
C ALA A 219 13.50 1.64 -0.15
N VAL A 220 12.71 0.88 -0.88
CA VAL A 220 13.10 -0.33 -1.61
C VAL A 220 12.71 -0.17 -3.07
N SER A 221 13.63 -0.50 -3.97
CA SER A 221 13.37 -0.50 -5.40
C SER A 221 12.95 -1.87 -5.91
N LEU A 222 11.99 -1.90 -6.81
CA LEU A 222 11.44 -3.12 -7.37
C LEU A 222 12.41 -3.79 -8.37
N ASP A 223 13.27 -3.02 -9.04
CA ASP A 223 14.32 -3.53 -9.94
C ASP A 223 15.29 -4.52 -9.27
N MET A 224 15.55 -4.37 -7.96
CA MET A 224 16.34 -5.32 -7.17
C MET A 224 15.72 -6.72 -7.10
N PHE A 225 14.41 -6.83 -7.33
CA PHE A 225 13.68 -8.09 -7.38
C PHE A 225 13.40 -8.57 -8.81
N GLY A 226 14.06 -7.98 -9.80
CA GLY A 226 13.89 -8.33 -11.22
C GLY A 226 12.64 -7.72 -11.86
N VAL A 227 12.01 -6.72 -11.22
CA VAL A 227 10.93 -5.94 -11.84
C VAL A 227 11.54 -4.99 -12.86
N ARG A 228 11.05 -5.05 -14.10
CA ARG A 228 11.46 -4.10 -15.15
C ARG A 228 10.30 -3.16 -15.39
N TYR A 229 10.52 -1.89 -15.05
CA TYR A 229 9.55 -0.83 -15.29
C TYR A 229 10.21 0.26 -16.11
N SER A 230 9.57 0.66 -17.22
CA SER A 230 9.90 1.87 -17.95
C SER A 230 8.71 2.84 -17.79
N PRO A 231 8.95 4.11 -17.39
CA PRO A 231 7.90 5.13 -17.37
C PRO A 231 7.23 5.32 -18.74
N ASP A 232 7.94 4.99 -19.82
CA ASP A 232 7.46 5.10 -21.21
C ASP A 232 6.55 3.94 -21.65
N ASP A 233 6.41 2.89 -20.83
CA ASP A 233 5.61 1.68 -21.15
C ASP A 233 4.16 1.74 -20.60
N ALA A 234 3.73 2.87 -20.01
CA ALA A 234 2.41 3.06 -19.37
C ALA A 234 1.42 3.90 -20.21
#